data_AF-A0A936IGK0-F1
#
_entry.id   AF-A0A936IGK0-F1
#
_cell.length_a   1.000
_cell.length_b   1.000
_cell.length_c   1.000
_cell.angle_alpha   90.00
_cell.angle_beta   90.00
_cell.angle_gamma   90.00
#
_symmetry.space_group_name_H-M   'P 1'
#
loop_
_entity.id
_entity.type
_entity.pdbx_description
1 polymer ?
#
loop_
_entity_poly.entity_id
_entity_poly.type
_entity_poly.pdbx_seq_one_letter_code
_entity_poly.pdbx_strand_id
1 'polypeptide(L)'
;MEFHKVPMWNGILIPGQSQVIDLPCIPIPQGNHSLSVTLGNPDNQPDFYPQNNILQYAFEIFEELKLTIDSLSPTHCISDGKLWAHATGGTGPYKYRLNKRSGSQTDSYFQLLLAGNYILYAEDLNGCQTSLPLLFPIVAAESEIKIYHQWKCTAIGQRLLFVDRGEFWSDRIHLV
;
A
#
# COMPACT_ATOMS: atom_id res chain seq x y z
N MET A 1 27.20 9.01 9.37
CA MET A 1 27.64 8.56 8.03
C MET A 1 28.24 7.19 8.20
N GLU A 2 27.51 6.17 7.80
CA GLU A 2 28.01 4.79 7.81
C GLU A 2 28.69 4.54 6.46
N PHE A 3 29.93 4.03 6.48
CA PHE A 3 30.70 3.76 5.27
C PHE A 3 30.68 2.26 5.00
N HIS A 4 29.89 1.82 4.02
CA HIS A 4 29.96 0.45 3.55
C HIS A 4 31.14 0.32 2.58
N LYS A 5 32.20 -0.35 3.00
CA LYS A 5 33.32 -0.69 2.11
C LYS A 5 32.87 -1.76 1.14
N VAL A 6 32.70 -1.39 -0.12
CA VAL A 6 32.53 -2.32 -1.22
C VAL A 6 33.88 -2.99 -1.50
N PRO A 7 33.96 -4.32 -1.77
CA PRO A 7 35.20 -4.95 -2.20
C PRO A 7 35.81 -4.19 -3.36
N MET A 8 37.05 -3.74 -3.16
CA MET A 8 37.79 -2.90 -4.09
C MET A 8 38.16 -3.74 -5.31
N TRP A 9 37.78 -3.29 -6.51
CA TRP A 9 38.41 -3.77 -7.71
C TRP A 9 39.86 -3.28 -7.72
N ASN A 10 40.81 -4.21 -7.72
CA ASN A 10 42.23 -3.92 -7.82
C ASN A 10 42.72 -4.39 -9.19
N GLY A 11 42.69 -3.51 -10.19
CA GLY A 11 43.27 -3.78 -11.49
C GLY A 11 43.91 -2.53 -12.10
N ILE A 12 44.67 -2.75 -13.16
CA ILE A 12 45.33 -1.67 -13.93
C ILE A 12 44.57 -1.56 -15.26
N LEU A 13 44.09 -0.35 -15.58
CA LEU A 13 43.58 -0.04 -16.91
C LEU A 13 44.70 0.64 -17.70
N ILE A 14 44.97 0.14 -18.90
CA ILE A 14 45.84 0.85 -19.86
C ILE A 14 45.05 1.94 -20.60
N PRO A 15 45.71 2.95 -21.20
CA PRO A 15 45.02 4.01 -21.93
C PRO A 15 44.05 3.46 -22.99
N GLY A 16 42.80 3.94 -22.97
CA GLY A 16 41.73 3.52 -23.88
C GLY A 16 40.98 2.24 -23.47
N GLN A 17 41.38 1.57 -22.38
CA GLN A 17 40.66 0.42 -21.85
C GLN A 17 39.48 0.85 -20.97
N SER A 18 38.42 0.04 -20.95
CA SER A 18 37.28 0.17 -20.04
C SER A 18 37.06 -1.15 -19.32
N GLN A 19 36.58 -1.09 -18.07
CA GLN A 19 36.22 -2.26 -17.27
C GLN A 19 34.87 -2.02 -16.62
N VAL A 20 34.02 -3.05 -16.65
CA VAL A 20 32.78 -3.09 -15.87
C VAL A 20 33.10 -3.74 -14.53
N ILE A 21 32.70 -3.11 -13.43
CA ILE A 21 32.89 -3.61 -12.06
C ILE A 21 31.51 -3.90 -11.49
N ASP A 22 31.24 -5.17 -11.23
CA ASP A 22 30.04 -5.59 -10.53
C ASP A 22 30.22 -5.36 -9.03
N LEU A 23 29.35 -4.53 -8.46
CA LEU A 23 29.31 -4.31 -7.02
C LEU A 23 28.46 -5.42 -6.37
N PRO A 24 28.87 -5.99 -5.22
CA PRO A 24 28.01 -6.91 -4.49
C PRO A 24 26.69 -6.24 -4.12
N CYS A 25 25.64 -7.05 -4.02
CA CYS A 25 24.36 -6.60 -3.52
C CYS A 25 24.49 -6.25 -2.03
N ILE A 26 24.65 -4.96 -1.74
CA ILE A 26 24.67 -4.44 -0.37
C ILE A 26 23.27 -3.87 -0.09
N PRO A 27 22.58 -4.31 0.97
CA PRO A 27 21.35 -3.67 1.40
C PRO A 27 21.70 -2.28 1.93
N ILE A 28 21.31 -1.24 1.18
CA ILE A 28 21.54 0.15 1.57
C ILE A 28 20.21 0.69 2.15
N PRO A 29 20.22 1.27 3.37
CA PRO A 29 19.02 1.89 3.95
C PRO A 29 18.48 3.03 3.08
N GLN A 30 17.24 3.43 3.32
CA GLN A 30 16.64 4.58 2.66
C GLN A 30 17.38 5.89 2.98
N GLY A 31 17.26 6.86 2.09
CA GLY A 31 17.81 8.20 2.23
C GLY A 31 18.90 8.53 1.22
N ASN A 32 19.65 9.60 1.52
CA ASN A 32 20.68 10.14 0.65
C ASN A 32 22.00 9.42 0.82
N HIS A 33 22.58 8.99 -0.30
CA HIS A 33 23.84 8.27 -0.38
C HIS A 33 24.77 8.91 -1.39
N SER A 34 26.06 8.59 -1.27
CA SER A 34 27.06 8.97 -2.26
C SER A 34 27.94 7.76 -2.59
N LEU A 35 28.12 7.52 -3.88
CA LEU A 35 29.12 6.59 -4.39
C LEU A 35 30.38 7.42 -4.69
N SER A 36 31.47 7.12 -3.99
CA SER A 36 32.78 7.75 -4.24
C SER A 36 33.71 6.72 -4.87
N VAL A 37 34.18 7.01 -6.07
CA VAL A 37 35.23 6.24 -6.75
C VAL A 37 36.51 7.03 -6.67
N THR A 38 37.55 6.42 -6.11
CA THR A 38 38.89 7.02 -5.99
C THR A 38 39.88 6.26 -6.86
N LEU A 39 40.61 6.97 -7.71
CA LEU A 39 41.72 6.42 -8.48
C LEU A 39 43.01 6.56 -7.67
N GLY A 40 43.79 5.48 -7.63
CA GLY A 40 45.13 5.46 -7.06
C GLY A 40 46.16 5.30 -8.17
N ASN A 41 47.32 5.90 -7.97
CA ASN A 41 48.45 5.72 -8.88
C ASN A 41 48.97 4.27 -8.78
N PRO A 42 49.25 3.59 -9.91
CA PRO A 42 49.67 2.18 -9.91
C PRO A 42 51.00 1.91 -9.16
N ASP A 43 51.84 2.95 -9.02
CA ASP A 43 53.17 2.91 -8.42
C ASP A 43 53.19 3.37 -6.95
N ASN A 44 52.02 3.59 -6.34
CA ASN A 44 51.84 4.15 -4.98
C ASN A 44 52.51 5.52 -4.78
N GLN A 45 52.87 6.25 -5.85
CA GLN A 45 53.40 7.61 -5.76
C GLN A 45 52.27 8.65 -5.83
N PRO A 46 52.44 9.85 -5.25
CA PRO A 46 51.47 10.93 -5.41
C PRO A 46 51.29 11.31 -6.88
N ASP A 47 50.04 11.41 -7.31
CA ASP A 47 49.70 11.91 -8.65
C ASP A 47 49.98 13.43 -8.75
N PHE A 48 50.35 13.88 -9.93
CA PHE A 48 50.56 15.29 -10.27
C PHE A 48 49.26 16.10 -10.24
N TYR A 49 48.11 15.46 -10.50
CA TYR A 49 46.79 16.13 -10.48
C TYR A 49 45.78 15.46 -9.54
N PRO A 50 46.03 15.42 -8.22
CA PRO A 50 45.25 14.60 -7.28
C PRO A 50 43.75 14.96 -7.18
N GLN A 51 43.34 16.13 -7.69
CA GLN A 51 41.96 16.59 -7.68
C GLN A 51 41.03 15.82 -8.64
N ASN A 52 41.57 15.21 -9.71
CA ASN A 52 40.78 14.42 -10.66
C ASN A 52 40.64 12.94 -10.26
N ASN A 53 41.26 12.54 -9.15
CA ASN A 53 41.28 11.17 -8.69
C ASN A 53 40.03 10.77 -7.92
N ILE A 54 39.03 11.65 -7.84
CA ILE A 54 37.78 11.38 -7.13
C ILE A 54 36.61 11.68 -8.04
N LEU A 55 35.74 10.70 -8.23
CA LEU A 55 34.42 10.86 -8.81
C LEU A 55 33.37 10.55 -7.74
N GLN A 56 32.44 11.48 -7.52
CA GLN A 56 31.33 11.30 -6.59
C GLN A 56 30.00 11.40 -7.32
N TYR A 57 29.14 10.40 -7.09
CA TYR A 57 27.77 10.38 -7.57
C TYR A 57 26.83 10.31 -6.38
N ALA A 58 25.98 11.33 -6.23
CA ALA A 58 24.93 11.33 -5.22
C ALA A 58 23.69 10.61 -5.76
N PHE A 59 23.05 9.81 -4.91
CA PHE A 59 21.80 9.13 -5.23
C PHE A 59 20.92 9.02 -3.99
N GLU A 60 19.63 8.85 -4.20
CA GLU A 60 18.65 8.69 -3.13
C GLU A 60 17.97 7.33 -3.27
N ILE A 61 17.85 6.62 -2.15
CA ILE A 61 17.04 5.41 -2.05
C ILE A 61 15.73 5.78 -1.37
N PHE A 62 14.64 5.74 -2.14
CA PHE A 62 13.30 5.98 -1.63
C PHE A 62 12.78 4.77 -0.84
N GLU A 63 11.89 5.03 0.11
CA GLU A 63 11.09 3.96 0.70
C GLU A 63 10.26 3.27 -0.38
N GLU A 64 10.11 1.95 -0.28
CA GLU A 64 9.26 1.21 -1.22
C GLU A 64 7.80 1.69 -1.11
N LEU A 65 7.12 1.85 -2.25
CA LEU A 65 5.72 2.24 -2.26
C LEU A 65 4.86 1.12 -1.66
N LYS A 66 4.23 1.42 -0.52
CA LYS A 66 3.32 0.52 0.18
C LYS A 66 1.90 1.04 0.10
N LEU A 67 0.96 0.11 0.22
CA LEU A 67 -0.46 0.42 0.26
C LEU A 67 -1.11 -0.25 1.47
N THR A 68 -1.87 0.53 2.22
CA THR A 68 -2.53 0.15 3.47
C THR A 68 -4.01 0.53 3.40
N ILE A 69 -4.85 -0.26 4.06
CA ILE A 69 -6.28 0.01 4.16
C ILE A 69 -6.56 0.66 5.50
N ASP A 70 -7.13 1.86 5.47
CA ASP A 70 -7.58 2.58 6.66
C ASP A 70 -8.93 2.05 7.15
N SER A 71 -9.86 1.90 6.21
CA SER A 71 -11.18 1.37 6.51
C SER A 71 -11.80 0.70 5.28
N LEU A 72 -12.56 -0.36 5.53
CA LEU A 72 -13.35 -1.05 4.53
C LEU A 72 -14.75 -1.26 5.10
N SER A 73 -15.75 -0.61 4.49
CA SER A 73 -17.16 -0.83 4.78
C SER A 73 -17.70 -1.88 3.80
N PRO A 74 -18.23 -3.00 4.28
CA PRO A 74 -18.93 -3.98 3.45
C PRO A 74 -20.13 -3.39 2.71
N THR A 75 -20.66 -4.14 1.74
CA THR A 75 -21.90 -3.77 1.04
C THR A 75 -23.07 -4.70 1.40
N HIS A 76 -24.27 -4.14 1.42
CA HIS A 76 -25.54 -4.82 1.68
C HIS A 76 -26.29 -5.19 0.39
N CYS A 77 -25.57 -5.68 -0.63
CA CYS A 77 -26.09 -6.01 -1.97
C CYS A 77 -26.57 -4.83 -2.83
N ILE A 78 -26.50 -3.60 -2.31
CA ILE A 78 -27.04 -2.39 -2.95
C ILE A 78 -25.95 -1.41 -3.40
N SER A 79 -24.71 -1.89 -3.60
CA SER A 79 -23.55 -1.07 -4.01
C SER A 79 -23.32 0.13 -3.09
N ASP A 80 -23.28 -0.10 -1.79
CA ASP A 80 -23.05 0.90 -0.74
C ASP A 80 -21.69 0.72 -0.04
N GLY A 81 -20.88 -0.23 -0.52
CA GLY A 81 -19.54 -0.48 0.01
C GLY A 81 -18.61 0.71 -0.17
N LYS A 82 -17.72 0.90 0.80
CA LYS A 82 -16.78 2.04 0.87
C LYS A 82 -15.37 1.54 1.21
N LEU A 83 -14.37 2.22 0.67
CA LEU A 83 -12.96 1.95 0.88
C LEU A 83 -12.22 3.24 1.16
N TRP A 84 -11.45 3.26 2.23
CA TRP A 84 -10.43 4.28 2.47
C TRP A 84 -9.08 3.60 2.60
N ALA A 85 -8.08 4.16 1.92
CA ALA A 85 -6.73 3.63 1.90
C ALA A 85 -5.73 4.78 1.95
N HIS A 86 -4.45 4.47 2.12
CA HIS A 86 -3.38 5.41 1.83
C HIS A 86 -2.15 4.67 1.30
N ALA A 87 -1.33 5.41 0.57
CA ALA A 87 0.00 4.98 0.19
C ALA A 87 1.04 5.58 1.14
N THR A 88 2.06 4.79 1.48
CA THR A 88 3.26 5.25 2.18
C THR A 88 4.51 4.88 1.39
N GLY A 89 5.63 5.50 1.71
CA GLY A 89 6.85 5.37 0.93
C GLY A 89 6.73 5.99 -0.47
N GLY A 90 7.63 5.61 -1.37
CA GLY A 90 7.76 6.20 -2.71
C GLY A 90 7.91 7.72 -2.68
N THR A 91 7.52 8.38 -3.77
CA THR A 91 7.52 9.85 -3.87
C THR A 91 6.11 10.38 -4.17
N GLY A 92 5.51 11.10 -3.23
CA GLY A 92 4.23 11.76 -3.45
C GLY A 92 4.31 12.88 -4.51
N PRO A 93 3.17 13.30 -5.10
CA PRO A 93 1.80 12.85 -4.82
C PRO A 93 1.48 11.47 -5.43
N TYR A 94 0.48 10.79 -4.87
CA TYR A 94 0.06 9.46 -5.30
C TYR A 94 -1.21 9.48 -6.16
N LYS A 95 -1.34 8.48 -7.03
CA LYS A 95 -2.56 8.18 -7.79
C LYS A 95 -3.07 6.79 -7.42
N TYR A 96 -4.38 6.68 -7.19
CA TYR A 96 -5.06 5.45 -6.82
C TYR A 96 -5.97 4.98 -7.95
N ARG A 97 -6.10 3.66 -8.12
CA ARG A 97 -7.02 3.05 -9.09
C ARG A 97 -7.54 1.72 -8.57
N LEU A 98 -8.82 1.45 -8.81
CA LEU A 98 -9.43 0.15 -8.59
C LEU A 98 -9.54 -0.59 -9.92
N ASN A 99 -9.17 -1.88 -10.00
CA ASN A 99 -9.22 -2.67 -11.24
C ASN A 99 -10.58 -2.63 -11.99
N LYS A 100 -11.70 -2.50 -11.26
CA LYS A 100 -13.06 -2.47 -11.81
C LYS A 100 -13.60 -1.05 -12.05
N ARG A 101 -12.78 -0.01 -11.88
CA ARG A 101 -13.11 1.38 -12.21
C ARG A 101 -12.21 1.91 -13.31
N SER A 102 -12.76 2.75 -14.17
CA SER A 102 -12.00 3.46 -15.20
C SER A 102 -11.24 4.64 -14.60
N GLY A 103 -9.97 4.78 -14.96
CA GLY A 103 -9.15 5.94 -14.60
C GLY A 103 -8.47 5.84 -13.24
N SER A 104 -7.57 6.79 -12.99
CA SER A 104 -6.89 7.00 -11.71
C SER A 104 -7.37 8.29 -11.05
N GLN A 105 -7.42 8.31 -9.72
CA GLN A 105 -7.81 9.47 -8.91
C GLN A 105 -6.72 9.80 -7.88
N THR A 106 -6.63 11.05 -7.44
CA THR A 106 -5.69 11.48 -6.39
C THR A 106 -6.24 11.25 -4.99
N ASP A 107 -7.58 11.18 -4.85
CA ASP A 107 -8.25 10.77 -3.63
C ASP A 107 -8.14 9.25 -3.47
N SER A 108 -7.93 8.78 -2.24
CA SER A 108 -7.87 7.36 -1.90
C SER A 108 -9.24 6.79 -1.47
N TYR A 109 -10.29 7.61 -1.50
CA TYR A 109 -11.65 7.19 -1.21
C TYR A 109 -12.36 6.57 -2.42
N PHE A 110 -12.88 5.35 -2.23
CA PHE A 110 -13.79 4.71 -3.18
C PHE A 110 -15.13 4.42 -2.50
N GLN A 111 -16.21 4.66 -3.24
CA GLN A 111 -17.57 4.43 -2.80
C GLN A 111 -18.38 3.70 -3.87
N LEU A 112 -19.59 3.32 -3.51
CA LEU A 112 -20.52 2.60 -4.37
C LEU A 112 -19.97 1.25 -4.86
N LEU A 113 -19.29 0.53 -3.97
CA LEU A 113 -18.65 -0.74 -4.29
C LEU A 113 -19.62 -1.90 -4.03
N LEU A 114 -19.70 -2.83 -5.00
CA LEU A 114 -20.37 -4.11 -4.87
C LEU A 114 -19.47 -5.14 -4.19
N ALA A 115 -20.06 -6.24 -3.71
CA ALA A 115 -19.32 -7.35 -3.14
C ALA A 115 -18.42 -8.03 -4.20
N GLY A 116 -17.32 -8.59 -3.75
CA GLY A 116 -16.40 -9.38 -4.58
C GLY A 116 -14.96 -8.91 -4.53
N ASN A 117 -14.15 -9.45 -5.45
CA ASN A 117 -12.72 -9.23 -5.48
C ASN A 117 -12.36 -7.93 -6.21
N TYR A 118 -11.45 -7.16 -5.61
CA TYR A 118 -10.86 -5.96 -6.19
C TYR A 118 -9.35 -6.02 -6.07
N ILE A 119 -8.68 -5.24 -6.91
CA ILE A 119 -7.26 -4.94 -6.77
C ILE A 119 -7.15 -3.43 -6.73
N LEU A 120 -6.66 -2.91 -5.60
CA LEU A 120 -6.34 -1.51 -5.44
C LEU A 120 -4.89 -1.30 -5.87
N TYR A 121 -4.67 -0.33 -6.75
CA TYR A 121 -3.35 0.10 -7.21
C TYR A 121 -3.04 1.48 -6.65
N ALA A 122 -1.77 1.70 -6.30
CA ALA A 122 -1.21 3.03 -6.15
C ALA A 122 0.01 3.21 -7.05
N GLU A 123 0.16 4.42 -7.56
CA GLU A 123 1.31 4.88 -8.35
C GLU A 123 1.85 6.16 -7.73
N ASP A 124 3.17 6.25 -7.61
CA ASP A 124 3.87 7.44 -7.12
C ASP A 124 4.26 8.39 -8.26
N LEU A 125 4.86 9.55 -7.93
CA LEU A 125 5.27 10.56 -8.91
C LEU A 125 6.32 10.06 -9.91
N ASN A 126 7.13 9.09 -9.51
CA ASN A 126 8.20 8.52 -10.32
C ASN A 126 7.70 7.34 -11.19
N GLY A 127 6.42 6.99 -11.10
CA GLY A 127 5.81 5.90 -11.86
C GLY A 127 6.00 4.52 -11.22
N CYS A 128 6.49 4.44 -9.98
CA CYS A 128 6.52 3.18 -9.23
C CYS A 128 5.08 2.77 -8.90
N GLN A 129 4.73 1.50 -9.14
CA GLN A 129 3.39 0.98 -8.88
C GLN A 129 3.41 -0.13 -7.83
N THR A 130 2.39 -0.14 -6.97
CA THR A 130 2.10 -1.22 -6.02
C THR A 130 0.63 -1.61 -6.12
N SER A 131 0.29 -2.82 -5.65
CA SER A 131 -1.09 -3.30 -5.67
C SER A 131 -1.43 -4.17 -4.47
N LEU A 132 -2.66 -4.05 -3.99
CA LEU A 132 -3.19 -4.84 -2.89
C LEU A 132 -4.50 -5.54 -3.33
N PRO A 133 -4.57 -6.89 -3.29
CA PRO A 133 -5.82 -7.60 -3.50
C PRO A 133 -6.76 -7.38 -2.30
N LEU A 134 -8.04 -7.16 -2.58
CA LEU A 134 -9.09 -6.90 -1.59
C LEU A 134 -10.29 -7.80 -1.85
N LEU A 135 -10.91 -8.26 -0.76
CA LEU A 135 -12.20 -8.95 -0.79
C LEU A 135 -13.24 -8.05 -0.12
N PHE A 136 -14.26 -7.63 -0.86
CA PHE A 136 -15.43 -6.96 -0.31
C PHE A 136 -16.47 -8.00 0.06
N PRO A 137 -16.70 -8.27 1.35
CA PRO A 137 -17.72 -9.21 1.75
C PRO A 137 -19.11 -8.65 1.47
N ILE A 138 -20.03 -9.55 1.18
CA ILE A 138 -21.45 -9.28 1.31
C ILE A 138 -21.79 -9.39 2.80
N VAL A 139 -22.39 -8.35 3.36
CA VAL A 139 -22.98 -8.43 4.70
C VAL A 139 -24.48 -8.41 4.51
N ALA A 140 -25.17 -9.43 5.02
CA ALA A 140 -26.62 -9.36 5.12
C ALA A 140 -26.95 -8.12 5.94
N ALA A 141 -27.81 -7.24 5.43
CA ALA A 141 -28.39 -6.19 6.25
C ALA A 141 -28.96 -6.87 7.49
N GLU A 142 -28.43 -6.54 8.67
CA GLU A 142 -28.81 -7.22 9.91
C GLU A 142 -30.33 -7.08 10.11
N SER A 143 -31.08 -8.17 9.93
CA SER A 143 -32.45 -8.27 10.43
C SER A 143 -32.39 -8.84 11.85
N GLU A 144 -32.04 -8.01 12.84
CA GLU A 144 -32.22 -8.42 14.23
C GLU A 144 -33.69 -8.30 14.62
N ILE A 145 -34.37 -9.44 14.81
CA ILE A 145 -35.65 -9.48 15.53
C ILE A 145 -35.35 -9.15 17.01
N LYS A 146 -35.72 -7.95 17.48
CA LYS A 146 -35.66 -7.57 18.89
C LYS A 146 -36.98 -7.88 19.60
N ILE A 147 -36.95 -8.81 20.56
CA ILE A 147 -38.08 -9.06 21.46
C ILE A 147 -38.12 -7.96 22.52
N TYR A 148 -39.13 -7.10 22.49
CA TYR A 148 -39.43 -6.21 23.62
C TYR A 148 -40.43 -6.90 24.53
N HIS A 149 -39.94 -7.47 25.64
CA HIS A 149 -40.85 -7.96 26.68
C HIS A 149 -41.45 -6.76 27.43
N GLN A 150 -42.69 -6.39 27.10
CA GLN A 150 -43.47 -5.47 27.93
C GLN A 150 -44.41 -6.30 28.82
N TRP A 151 -44.05 -6.47 30.10
CA TRP A 151 -44.95 -7.09 31.09
C TRP A 151 -46.18 -6.18 31.27
N LYS A 152 -47.27 -6.45 30.53
CA LYS A 152 -48.61 -5.98 30.89
C LYS A 152 -49.47 -7.20 31.18
N CYS A 153 -49.47 -7.64 32.45
CA CYS A 153 -50.49 -8.54 32.94
C CYS A 153 -51.86 -7.84 32.81
N THR A 154 -52.74 -8.40 32.00
CA THR A 154 -54.17 -8.07 32.01
C THR A 154 -54.95 -9.35 32.30
N ALA A 155 -56.20 -9.22 32.76
CA ALA A 155 -57.04 -10.33 33.23
C ALA A 155 -57.35 -11.43 32.20
N ILE A 156 -56.79 -11.34 30.98
CA ILE A 156 -57.10 -12.19 29.82
C ILE A 156 -55.85 -12.85 29.19
N GLY A 157 -54.65 -12.70 29.79
CA GLY A 157 -53.41 -13.37 29.35
C GLY A 157 -52.26 -12.43 28.95
N GLN A 158 -51.10 -13.01 28.59
CA GLN A 158 -49.91 -12.29 28.12
C GLN A 158 -50.04 -11.92 26.65
N ARG A 159 -49.56 -10.73 26.27
CA ARG A 159 -49.44 -10.30 24.86
C ARG A 159 -47.98 -10.07 24.52
N LEU A 160 -47.50 -10.75 23.49
CA LEU A 160 -46.19 -10.51 22.88
C LEU A 160 -46.38 -9.59 21.69
N LEU A 161 -45.62 -8.48 21.65
CA LEU A 161 -45.58 -7.59 20.49
C LEU A 161 -44.32 -7.89 19.69
N PHE A 162 -44.51 -8.33 18.45
CA PHE A 162 -43.45 -8.46 17.47
C PHE A 162 -43.48 -7.22 16.59
N VAL A 163 -42.36 -6.52 16.49
CA VAL A 163 -42.21 -5.38 15.57
C VAL A 163 -41.18 -5.79 14.53
N ASP A 164 -41.67 -6.13 13.35
CA ASP A 164 -40.83 -6.23 12.16
C ASP A 164 -40.44 -4.80 11.73
N ARG A 165 -39.14 -4.57 11.53
CA ARG A 165 -38.60 -3.31 11.00
C ARG A 165 -37.82 -3.52 9.70
N GLY A 166 -37.97 -4.67 9.07
CA GLY A 166 -37.33 -4.98 7.79
C GLY A 166 -37.91 -4.15 6.65
N GLU A 167 -37.06 -3.74 5.71
CA GLU A 167 -37.48 -2.98 4.52
C GLU A 167 -37.92 -3.86 3.35
N PHE A 168 -37.62 -5.17 3.32
CA PHE A 168 -38.03 -6.05 2.22
C PHE A 168 -38.31 -7.51 2.66
N TRP A 169 -39.51 -7.99 2.31
CA TRP A 169 -40.15 -9.30 2.60
C TRP A 169 -40.74 -9.48 4.00
N SER A 170 -41.89 -10.16 4.07
CA SER A 170 -42.55 -10.48 5.34
C SER A 170 -41.88 -11.68 6.01
N ASP A 171 -41.36 -11.49 7.21
CA ASP A 171 -40.84 -12.60 8.02
C ASP A 171 -41.99 -13.44 8.61
N ARG A 172 -41.87 -14.78 8.57
CA ARG A 172 -42.78 -15.68 9.28
C ARG A 172 -42.25 -15.99 10.66
N ILE A 173 -43.04 -15.66 11.67
CA ILE A 173 -42.76 -16.01 13.06
C ILE A 173 -43.41 -17.36 13.37
N HIS A 174 -42.60 -18.35 13.73
CA HIS A 174 -43.07 -19.61 14.31
C HIS A 174 -42.84 -19.59 15.82
N LEU A 175 -43.94 -19.74 16.58
CA LEU A 175 -43.90 -19.94 18.03
C LEU A 175 -44.00 -21.45 18.29
N VAL A 176 -43.12 -22.01 19.12
CA VAL A 176 -43.16 -23.40 19.59
C VAL A 176 -43.47 -23.39 21.08
#